data_AF-A0AAN9U6M9-F1
#
_entry.id   AF-A0AAN9U6M9-F1
#
_cell.length_a   1.000
_cell.length_b   1.000
_cell.length_c   1.000
_cell.angle_alpha   90.00
_cell.angle_beta   90.00
_cell.angle_gamma   90.00
#
_symmetry.space_group_name_H-M   'P 1'
#
loop_
_entity.id
_entity.type
_entity.pdbx_description
1 polymer ?
#
loop_
_entity_poly.entity_id
_entity_poly.type
_entity_poly.pdbx_seq_one_letter_code
_entity_poly.pdbx_strand_id
1 'polypeptide(L)'
;MSTPLRFHVREAESSLGDDKFVLAAFDSVLPYLASIGSHEMWGLTPFTERDGWATETLQQVKDAETYRSTGQGEALRIFIVEAELPAEVVEEGRPGLSVGILKSADKRYELQTRARPEDGKPVLPVCFAFVRKDWIPPYIASQEHLRLEDADREACLYIEVMVADHRVGSAFRKGCGAALIQGIKEYGQRTQRRALFVDGWAGNDKKLIRLVCPLFHANTLGGAKD
;
A
#
# COMPACT_ATOMS: atom_id res chain seq x y z
N MET A 1 -4.61 28.20 -3.85
CA MET A 1 -5.00 26.78 -3.79
C MET A 1 -3.78 25.98 -4.19
N SER A 2 -3.28 25.08 -3.34
CA SER A 2 -2.11 24.25 -3.66
C SER A 2 -2.50 23.21 -4.72
N THR A 3 -1.70 23.07 -5.77
CA THR A 3 -1.91 22.04 -6.79
C THR A 3 -1.90 20.66 -6.11
N PRO A 4 -2.89 19.78 -6.36
CA PRO A 4 -2.89 18.44 -5.80
C PRO A 4 -1.66 17.67 -6.29
N LEU A 5 -1.02 16.94 -5.38
CA LEU A 5 0.17 16.15 -5.72
C LEU A 5 -0.18 15.04 -6.69
N ARG A 6 0.76 14.74 -7.59
CA ARG A 6 0.66 13.61 -8.50
C ARG A 6 1.17 12.36 -7.81
N PHE A 7 0.43 11.27 -7.92
CA PHE A 7 0.83 9.97 -7.41
C PHE A 7 1.30 9.06 -8.55
N HIS A 8 2.29 8.23 -8.26
CA HIS A 8 2.78 7.15 -9.09
C HIS A 8 2.64 5.85 -8.33
N VAL A 9 2.11 4.81 -8.98
CA VAL A 9 1.98 3.48 -8.38
C VAL A 9 2.97 2.57 -9.07
N ARG A 10 3.78 1.87 -8.28
CA ARG A 10 4.73 0.86 -8.78
C ARG A 10 4.72 -0.35 -7.88
N GLU A 11 5.36 -1.41 -8.34
CA GLU A 11 5.59 -2.61 -7.53
C GLU A 11 6.84 -2.43 -6.67
N ALA A 12 6.87 -3.05 -5.49
CA ALA A 12 7.97 -2.96 -4.54
C ALA A 12 9.26 -3.58 -5.07
N GLU A 13 10.39 -3.00 -4.67
CA GLU A 13 11.73 -3.44 -5.05
C GLU A 13 12.68 -3.43 -3.86
N SER A 14 13.42 -4.52 -3.70
CA SER A 14 14.41 -4.68 -2.63
C SER A 14 15.59 -3.72 -2.81
N SER A 15 15.97 -3.43 -4.05
CA SER A 15 17.01 -2.46 -4.41
C SER A 15 16.69 -1.03 -3.96
N LEU A 16 15.39 -0.71 -3.83
CA LEU A 16 14.89 0.58 -3.37
C LEU A 16 14.61 0.63 -1.86
N GLY A 17 14.90 -0.46 -1.13
CA GLY A 17 14.70 -0.56 0.31
C GLY A 17 13.22 -0.54 0.72
N ASP A 18 12.32 -1.04 -0.14
CA ASP A 18 10.89 -0.98 0.14
C ASP A 18 10.47 -1.86 1.32
N ASP A 19 11.26 -2.88 1.69
CA ASP A 19 11.09 -3.65 2.93
C ASP A 19 11.13 -2.75 4.18
N LYS A 20 12.11 -1.83 4.22
CA LYS A 20 12.26 -0.87 5.31
C LYS A 20 11.14 0.17 5.30
N PHE A 21 10.72 0.61 4.11
CA PHE A 21 9.58 1.52 3.98
C PHE A 21 8.29 0.88 4.49
N VAL A 22 8.00 -0.36 4.08
CA VAL A 22 6.80 -1.11 4.50
C VAL A 22 6.75 -1.25 6.01
N LEU A 23 7.83 -1.73 6.65
CA LEU A 23 7.92 -1.86 8.11
C LEU A 23 7.70 -0.52 8.82
N ALA A 24 8.35 0.54 8.34
CA ALA A 24 8.24 1.83 9.00
C ALA A 24 6.88 2.49 8.79
N ALA A 25 6.21 2.23 7.66
CA ALA A 25 4.83 2.64 7.43
C ALA A 25 3.86 1.87 8.35
N PHE A 26 4.07 0.56 8.55
CA PHE A 26 3.35 -0.21 9.57
C PHE A 26 3.52 0.38 10.97
N ASP A 27 4.74 0.65 11.42
CA ASP A 27 4.98 1.24 12.74
C ASP A 27 4.32 2.61 12.90
N SER A 28 4.36 3.42 11.85
CA SER A 28 3.83 4.80 11.86
C SER A 28 2.34 4.88 12.19
N VAL A 29 1.58 3.84 11.86
CA VAL A 29 0.13 3.85 11.98
C VAL A 29 -0.32 3.49 13.40
N LEU A 30 0.52 2.79 14.18
CA LEU A 30 0.14 2.27 15.50
C LEU A 30 -0.27 3.39 16.48
N PRO A 31 0.49 4.51 16.60
CA PRO A 31 0.06 5.63 17.45
C PRO A 31 -1.28 6.23 17.00
N TYR A 32 -1.52 6.30 15.69
CA TYR A 32 -2.78 6.81 15.16
C TYR A 32 -3.94 5.85 15.48
N LEU A 33 -3.79 4.55 15.23
CA LEU A 33 -4.79 3.54 15.59
C LEU A 33 -5.10 3.60 17.08
N ALA A 34 -4.10 3.71 17.94
CA ALA A 34 -4.29 3.90 19.38
C ALA A 34 -5.09 5.17 19.71
N SER A 35 -4.76 6.30 19.08
CA SER A 35 -5.46 7.58 19.32
C SER A 35 -6.94 7.57 18.95
N ILE A 36 -7.35 6.68 18.02
CA ILE A 36 -8.75 6.54 17.59
C ILE A 36 -9.43 5.31 18.21
N GLY A 37 -8.82 4.67 19.21
CA GLY A 37 -9.38 3.49 19.89
C GLY A 37 -9.37 2.21 19.05
N SER A 38 -8.51 2.13 18.03
CA SER A 38 -8.37 0.98 17.11
C SER A 38 -7.08 0.18 17.32
N HIS A 39 -6.46 0.28 18.50
CA HIS A 39 -5.22 -0.44 18.79
C HIS A 39 -5.41 -1.96 18.79
N GLU A 40 -6.61 -2.50 19.05
CA GLU A 40 -6.87 -3.95 18.98
C GLU A 40 -6.63 -4.55 17.58
N MET A 41 -6.61 -3.72 16.52
CA MET A 41 -6.35 -4.18 15.17
C MET A 41 -4.97 -4.81 15.03
N TRP A 42 -3.93 -4.11 15.53
CA TRP A 42 -2.54 -4.52 15.35
C TRP A 42 -1.73 -4.53 16.65
N GLY A 43 -2.28 -4.06 17.77
CA GLY A 43 -1.57 -3.89 19.03
C GLY A 43 -0.78 -2.58 19.11
N LEU A 44 0.08 -2.48 20.13
CA LEU A 44 0.90 -1.30 20.40
C LEU A 44 2.40 -1.51 20.11
N THR A 45 2.85 -2.77 20.07
CA THR A 45 4.24 -3.11 19.78
C THR A 45 4.57 -2.82 18.31
N PRO A 46 5.57 -1.98 18.00
CA PRO A 46 6.05 -1.78 16.63
C PRO A 46 6.33 -3.11 15.93
N PHE A 47 5.97 -3.21 14.65
CA PHE A 47 6.27 -4.38 13.82
C PHE A 47 7.78 -4.61 13.67
N THR A 48 8.59 -3.55 13.69
CA THR A 48 10.06 -3.70 13.74
C THR A 48 10.58 -4.33 15.04
N GLU A 49 9.80 -4.27 16.12
CA GLU A 49 10.14 -4.89 17.42
C GLU A 49 9.52 -6.28 17.59
N ARG A 50 8.68 -6.73 16.65
CA ARG A 50 8.09 -8.08 16.68
C ARG A 50 9.05 -9.07 16.09
N ASP A 51 9.19 -10.21 16.77
CA ASP A 51 10.06 -11.28 16.32
C ASP A 51 9.66 -11.79 14.92
N GLY A 52 10.64 -12.01 14.06
CA GLY A 52 10.46 -12.49 12.68
C GLY A 52 9.98 -11.48 11.64
N TRP A 53 9.29 -10.41 12.02
CA TRP A 53 8.59 -9.51 11.07
C TRP A 53 9.51 -8.79 10.09
N ALA A 54 10.67 -8.33 10.55
CA ALA A 54 11.63 -7.65 9.67
C ALA A 54 12.16 -8.60 8.58
N THR A 55 12.50 -9.82 8.98
CA THR A 55 12.98 -10.88 8.08
C THR A 55 11.86 -11.31 7.12
N GLU A 56 10.65 -11.49 7.62
CA GLU A 56 9.48 -11.87 6.82
C GLU A 56 9.15 -10.81 5.78
N THR A 57 9.12 -9.52 6.16
CA THR A 57 8.82 -8.43 5.22
C THR A 57 9.88 -8.34 4.11
N LEU A 58 11.16 -8.50 4.45
CA LEU A 58 12.24 -8.57 3.46
C LEU A 58 12.04 -9.75 2.50
N GLN A 59 11.65 -10.92 3.01
CA GLN A 59 11.40 -12.09 2.20
C GLN A 59 10.18 -11.88 1.28
N GLN A 60 9.09 -11.32 1.79
CA GLN A 60 7.89 -11.01 1.00
C GLN A 60 8.17 -10.05 -0.16
N VAL A 61 9.04 -9.05 0.02
CA VAL A 61 9.48 -8.17 -1.08
C VAL A 61 10.24 -8.96 -2.14
N LYS A 62 11.18 -9.82 -1.73
CA LYS A 62 11.93 -10.68 -2.68
C LYS A 62 11.05 -11.69 -3.39
N ASP A 63 10.08 -12.26 -2.70
CA ASP A 63 9.13 -13.23 -3.26
C ASP A 63 8.22 -12.53 -4.28
N ALA A 64 7.75 -11.31 -3.99
CA ALA A 64 6.99 -10.50 -4.94
C ALA A 64 7.83 -10.15 -6.19
N GLU A 65 9.10 -9.80 -6.03
CA GLU A 65 10.02 -9.57 -7.16
C GLU A 65 10.26 -10.82 -8.00
N THR A 66 10.45 -11.96 -7.34
CA THR A 66 10.65 -13.27 -7.97
C THR A 66 9.41 -13.68 -8.75
N TYR A 67 8.22 -13.55 -8.15
CA TYR A 67 6.96 -13.82 -8.81
C TYR A 67 6.72 -12.88 -10.00
N ARG A 68 7.01 -11.59 -9.85
CA ARG A 68 6.90 -10.59 -10.94
C ARG A 68 7.77 -10.97 -12.15
N SER A 69 8.98 -11.47 -11.91
CA SER A 69 9.96 -11.77 -12.97
C SER A 69 9.81 -13.17 -13.57
N THR A 70 9.37 -14.16 -12.79
CA THR A 70 9.34 -15.57 -13.20
C THR A 70 7.95 -16.18 -13.29
N GLY A 71 6.95 -15.58 -12.64
CA GLY A 71 5.62 -16.16 -12.44
C GLY A 71 5.58 -17.35 -11.48
N GLN A 72 6.69 -17.68 -10.81
CA GLN A 72 6.82 -18.82 -9.89
C GLN A 72 6.74 -18.37 -8.43
N GLY A 73 6.32 -19.28 -7.55
CA GLY A 73 6.19 -19.02 -6.10
C GLY A 73 4.82 -18.46 -5.71
N GLU A 74 4.76 -17.84 -4.53
CA GLU A 74 3.52 -17.20 -4.06
C GLU A 74 3.12 -16.04 -4.98
N ALA A 75 1.84 -15.98 -5.35
CA ALA A 75 1.30 -14.92 -6.20
C ALA A 75 1.06 -13.61 -5.44
N LEU A 76 2.05 -13.19 -4.65
CA LEU A 76 2.06 -11.94 -3.89
C LEU A 76 2.57 -10.80 -4.78
N ARG A 77 1.92 -9.65 -4.68
CA ARG A 77 2.33 -8.37 -5.24
C ARG A 77 2.31 -7.32 -4.14
N ILE A 78 3.36 -6.53 -4.06
CA ILE A 78 3.42 -5.39 -3.15
C ILE A 78 3.43 -4.14 -4.00
N PHE A 79 2.42 -3.28 -3.86
CA PHE A 79 2.35 -2.01 -4.57
C PHE A 79 2.75 -0.89 -3.62
N ILE A 80 3.59 0.03 -4.10
CA ILE A 80 4.02 1.24 -3.41
C ILE A 80 3.45 2.44 -4.18
N VAL A 81 2.85 3.39 -3.46
CA VAL A 81 2.50 4.70 -4.00
C VAL A 81 3.54 5.72 -3.60
N GLU A 82 3.99 6.46 -4.60
CA GLU A 82 4.93 7.55 -4.50
C GLU A 82 4.23 8.87 -4.81
N ALA A 83 4.41 9.87 -3.95
CA ALA A 83 4.04 11.25 -4.23
C ALA A 83 5.18 11.95 -4.96
N GLU A 84 4.90 12.57 -6.11
CA GLU A 84 5.82 13.47 -6.79
C GLU A 84 5.98 14.75 -5.96
N LEU A 85 7.21 15.05 -5.55
CA LEU A 85 7.50 16.23 -4.73
C LEU A 85 7.76 17.44 -5.63
N PRO A 86 7.26 18.63 -5.25
CA PRO A 86 7.72 19.88 -5.86
C PRO A 86 9.23 20.05 -5.65
N ALA A 87 9.93 20.60 -6.64
CA ALA A 87 11.38 20.78 -6.58
C ALA A 87 11.82 21.64 -5.38
N GLU A 88 10.95 22.53 -4.91
CA GLU A 88 11.19 23.46 -3.81
C GLU A 88 11.09 22.82 -2.42
N VAL A 89 10.57 21.58 -2.33
CA VAL A 89 10.33 20.87 -1.06
C VAL A 89 11.50 19.95 -0.69
N VAL A 90 12.40 19.68 -1.64
CA VAL A 90 13.56 18.81 -1.46
C VAL A 90 14.76 19.68 -1.10
N GLU A 91 15.17 19.67 0.17
CA GLU A 91 16.48 20.22 0.51
C GLU A 91 17.56 19.31 -0.08
N GLU A 92 18.57 19.88 -0.76
CA GLU A 92 19.72 19.13 -1.25
C GLU A 92 20.35 18.35 -0.09
N GLY A 93 20.32 17.03 -0.18
CA GLY A 93 21.07 16.17 0.72
C GLY A 93 22.56 16.44 0.59
N ARG A 94 23.35 15.98 1.58
CA ARG A 94 24.82 16.07 1.51
C ARG A 94 25.33 15.52 0.16
N PRO A 95 26.38 16.11 -0.45
CA PRO A 95 26.91 15.64 -1.73
C PRO A 95 27.20 14.13 -1.70
N GLY A 96 26.56 13.37 -2.59
CA GLY A 96 26.74 11.92 -2.73
C GLY A 96 25.56 11.04 -2.28
N LEU A 97 24.48 11.59 -1.71
CA LEU A 97 23.24 10.85 -1.47
C LEU A 97 22.13 11.31 -2.41
N SER A 98 21.60 10.40 -3.23
CA SER A 98 20.40 10.56 -4.06
C SER A 98 19.09 10.53 -3.23
N VAL A 99 19.14 11.04 -1.99
CA VAL A 99 18.09 10.99 -0.97
C VAL A 99 17.99 12.37 -0.32
N GLY A 100 16.94 13.13 -0.66
CA GLY A 100 16.54 14.32 0.10
C GLY A 100 15.84 13.90 1.39
N ILE A 101 16.14 14.58 2.50
CA ILE A 101 15.51 14.32 3.80
C ILE A 101 14.32 15.26 3.96
N LEU A 102 13.11 14.72 3.87
CA LEU A 102 11.92 15.47 4.30
C LEU A 102 11.85 15.43 5.83
N LYS A 103 11.81 16.59 6.49
CA LYS A 103 11.58 16.67 7.93
C LYS A 103 10.22 16.05 8.24
N SER A 104 10.23 14.84 8.76
CA SER A 104 9.06 14.15 9.30
C SER A 104 8.47 14.97 10.46
N ALA A 105 7.14 14.89 10.64
CA ALA A 105 6.49 15.41 11.83
C ALA A 105 6.97 14.70 13.10
N ASP A 106 7.44 13.46 12.97
CA ASP A 106 8.14 12.70 14.00
C ASP A 106 9.65 12.70 13.74
N LYS A 107 10.40 13.45 14.56
CA LYS A 107 11.87 13.58 14.47
C LYS A 107 12.63 12.25 14.62
N ARG A 108 11.94 11.17 15.00
CA ARG A 108 12.54 9.82 15.12
C ARG A 108 12.71 9.12 13.77
N TYR A 109 12.10 9.62 12.70
CA TYR A 109 12.17 9.00 11.39
C TYR A 109 12.60 10.00 10.31
N GLU A 110 13.69 9.68 9.61
CA GLU A 110 14.07 10.38 8.39
C GLU A 110 13.22 9.84 7.23
N LEU A 111 12.48 10.72 6.56
CA LEU A 111 11.73 10.34 5.35
C LEU A 111 12.71 10.33 4.17
N GLN A 112 12.91 9.15 3.60
CA GLN A 112 13.77 8.97 2.44
C GLN A 112 12.99 9.32 1.17
N THR A 113 13.36 10.42 0.53
CA THR A 113 12.95 10.68 -0.85
C THR A 113 13.89 9.94 -1.80
N ARG A 114 13.46 9.74 -3.05
CA ARG A 114 14.28 9.11 -4.09
C ARG A 114 14.06 9.80 -5.43
N ALA A 115 15.06 9.72 -6.29
CA ALA A 115 14.90 10.08 -7.69
C ALA A 115 14.17 8.93 -8.41
N ARG A 116 13.04 9.22 -9.04
CA ARG A 116 12.32 8.24 -9.84
C ARG A 116 13.18 7.82 -11.04
N PRO A 117 13.38 6.52 -11.31
CA PRO A 117 14.29 6.06 -12.36
C PRO A 117 13.98 6.59 -13.76
N GLU A 118 12.71 6.78 -14.10
CA GLU A 118 12.27 7.13 -15.45
C GLU A 118 12.56 8.59 -15.84
N ASP A 119 12.48 9.53 -14.90
CA ASP A 119 12.60 10.97 -15.20
C ASP A 119 13.38 11.77 -14.16
N GLY A 120 13.99 11.10 -13.17
CA GLY A 120 14.83 11.71 -12.14
C GLY A 120 14.07 12.57 -11.13
N LYS A 121 12.74 12.69 -11.23
CA LYS A 121 11.99 13.57 -10.32
C LYS A 121 12.04 13.04 -8.89
N PRO A 122 12.10 13.93 -7.89
CA PRO A 122 12.04 13.51 -6.51
C PRO A 122 10.65 12.99 -6.17
N VAL A 123 10.62 11.81 -5.58
CA VAL A 123 9.40 11.16 -5.12
C VAL A 123 9.54 10.69 -3.68
N LEU A 124 8.41 10.60 -3.00
CA LEU A 124 8.32 10.10 -1.62
C LEU A 124 7.33 8.94 -1.57
N PRO A 125 7.73 7.73 -1.15
CA PRO A 125 6.75 6.67 -0.86
C PRO A 125 5.83 7.09 0.30
N VAL A 126 4.52 6.90 0.11
CA VAL A 126 3.47 7.41 1.04
C VAL A 126 2.42 6.38 1.42
N CYS A 127 2.27 5.28 0.66
CA CYS A 127 1.47 4.13 1.08
C CYS A 127 1.89 2.86 0.35
N PHE A 128 1.47 1.71 0.87
CA PHE A 128 1.62 0.43 0.19
C PHE A 128 0.40 -0.47 0.37
N ALA A 129 0.32 -1.51 -0.46
CA ALA A 129 -0.60 -2.63 -0.25
C ALA A 129 0.06 -3.98 -0.58
N PHE A 130 -0.35 -5.00 0.17
CA PHE A 130 -0.12 -6.40 -0.18
C PHE A 130 -1.34 -6.92 -0.93
N VAL A 131 -1.11 -7.51 -2.09
CA VAL A 131 -2.14 -8.00 -3.00
C VAL A 131 -1.82 -9.43 -3.42
N ARG A 132 -2.73 -10.35 -3.16
CA ARG A 132 -2.62 -11.75 -3.59
C ARG A 132 -3.49 -12.00 -4.81
N LYS A 133 -2.98 -12.79 -5.75
CA LYS A 133 -3.68 -13.17 -6.98
C LYS A 133 -4.36 -14.52 -6.81
N ASP A 134 -5.59 -14.65 -7.32
CA ASP A 134 -6.37 -15.91 -7.37
C ASP A 134 -6.43 -16.61 -6.00
N TRP A 135 -6.51 -15.80 -4.95
CA TRP A 135 -6.46 -16.24 -3.57
C TRP A 135 -7.42 -15.43 -2.72
N ILE A 136 -8.16 -16.12 -1.85
CA ILE A 136 -9.03 -15.56 -0.83
C ILE A 136 -8.61 -16.18 0.50
N PRO A 137 -8.55 -15.42 1.61
CA PRO A 137 -8.21 -15.99 2.90
C PRO A 137 -9.15 -17.14 3.27
N PRO A 138 -8.64 -18.25 3.84
CA PRO A 138 -9.46 -19.41 4.18
C PRO A 138 -10.68 -19.09 5.07
N TYR A 139 -10.54 -18.14 6.00
CA TYR A 139 -11.62 -17.73 6.89
C TYR A 139 -12.74 -16.95 6.20
N ILE A 140 -12.48 -16.34 5.04
CA ILE A 140 -13.47 -15.70 4.17
C ILE A 140 -14.06 -16.75 3.23
N ALA A 141 -13.20 -17.58 2.63
CA ALA A 141 -13.62 -18.62 1.68
C ALA A 141 -14.61 -19.63 2.29
N SER A 142 -14.53 -19.86 3.61
CA SER A 142 -15.43 -20.72 4.39
C SER A 142 -16.76 -20.07 4.80
N GLN A 143 -16.98 -18.78 4.53
CA GLN A 143 -18.22 -18.07 4.87
C GLN A 143 -19.30 -18.30 3.79
N GLU A 144 -20.19 -19.28 4.02
CA GLU A 144 -21.25 -19.63 3.07
C GLU A 144 -22.17 -18.45 2.70
N HIS A 145 -22.37 -17.51 3.62
CA HIS A 145 -23.25 -16.36 3.42
C HIS A 145 -22.71 -15.33 2.42
N LEU A 146 -21.41 -15.35 2.10
CA LEU A 146 -20.81 -14.41 1.15
C LEU A 146 -21.06 -14.78 -0.32
N ARG A 147 -21.45 -16.03 -0.61
CA ARG A 147 -21.82 -16.53 -1.96
C ARG A 147 -20.84 -16.13 -3.07
N LEU A 148 -19.53 -16.24 -2.82
CA LEU A 148 -18.51 -15.97 -3.82
C LEU A 148 -18.52 -17.07 -4.89
N GLU A 149 -18.81 -16.70 -6.15
CA GLU A 149 -18.76 -17.62 -7.30
C GLU A 149 -17.34 -18.12 -7.57
N ASP A 150 -17.19 -19.37 -7.99
CA ASP A 150 -15.88 -19.96 -8.29
C ASP A 150 -15.12 -19.17 -9.36
N ALA A 151 -15.84 -18.68 -10.38
CA ALA A 151 -15.28 -17.85 -11.44
C ALA A 151 -14.69 -16.52 -10.93
N ASP A 152 -15.24 -15.97 -9.84
CA ASP A 152 -14.68 -14.78 -9.21
C ASP A 152 -13.47 -15.15 -8.35
N ARG A 153 -13.49 -16.30 -7.66
CA ARG A 153 -12.35 -16.78 -6.84
C ARG A 153 -11.12 -17.09 -7.68
N GLU A 154 -11.30 -17.68 -8.86
CA GLU A 154 -10.21 -18.13 -9.74
C GLU A 154 -9.55 -17.01 -10.56
N ALA A 155 -10.18 -15.82 -10.61
CA ALA A 155 -9.69 -14.67 -11.36
C ALA A 155 -9.76 -13.38 -10.54
N CYS A 156 -9.33 -13.43 -9.28
CA CYS A 156 -9.39 -12.28 -8.37
C CYS A 156 -8.03 -11.69 -8.01
N LEU A 157 -8.12 -10.47 -7.48
CA LEU A 157 -7.12 -9.87 -6.61
C LEU A 157 -7.72 -9.72 -5.21
N TYR A 158 -6.92 -10.01 -4.19
CA TYR A 158 -7.27 -9.77 -2.80
C TYR A 158 -6.29 -8.78 -2.17
N ILE A 159 -6.78 -7.64 -1.71
CA ILE A 159 -5.97 -6.68 -0.94
C ILE A 159 -5.93 -7.20 0.50
N GLU A 160 -4.79 -7.74 0.91
CA GLU A 160 -4.57 -8.29 2.24
C GLU A 160 -4.31 -7.19 3.27
N VAL A 161 -3.51 -6.20 2.88
CA VAL A 161 -3.17 -5.04 3.72
C VAL A 161 -3.08 -3.80 2.85
N MET A 162 -3.48 -2.66 3.38
CA MET A 162 -3.18 -1.35 2.81
C MET A 162 -2.86 -0.35 3.93
N VAL A 163 -1.73 0.35 3.84
CA VAL A 163 -1.26 1.27 4.88
C VAL A 163 -0.76 2.57 4.25
N ALA A 164 -1.27 3.71 4.73
CA ALA A 164 -0.69 5.02 4.45
C ALA A 164 0.34 5.37 5.52
N ASP A 165 1.49 5.90 5.13
CA ASP A 165 2.56 6.25 6.05
C ASP A 165 2.21 7.51 6.85
N HIS A 166 2.04 7.37 8.17
CA HIS A 166 1.67 8.45 9.08
C HIS A 166 2.86 9.33 9.51
N ARG A 167 4.10 8.97 9.18
CA ARG A 167 5.27 9.86 9.32
C ARG A 167 5.21 11.03 8.35
N VAL A 168 4.53 10.80 7.21
CA VAL A 168 4.34 11.78 6.15
C VAL A 168 3.17 12.70 6.49
N GLY A 169 3.39 14.01 6.36
CA GLY A 169 2.36 15.02 6.55
C GLY A 169 1.13 14.77 5.67
N SER A 170 -0.06 15.05 6.18
CA SER A 170 -1.33 14.79 5.48
C SER A 170 -1.36 15.40 4.06
N ALA A 171 -0.74 16.56 3.86
CA ALA A 171 -0.63 17.21 2.55
C ALA A 171 0.04 16.34 1.47
N PHE A 172 0.96 15.45 1.85
CA PHE A 172 1.72 14.61 0.92
C PHE A 172 1.08 13.25 0.66
N ARG A 173 0.29 12.72 1.61
CA ARG A 173 -0.34 11.40 1.51
C ARG A 173 -1.84 11.42 1.24
N LYS A 174 -2.51 12.57 1.37
CA LYS A 174 -3.95 12.64 1.10
C LYS A 174 -4.24 12.25 -0.35
N GLY A 175 -5.07 11.23 -0.53
CA GLY A 175 -5.40 10.66 -1.85
C GLY A 175 -4.57 9.44 -2.25
N CYS A 176 -3.52 9.09 -1.49
CA CYS A 176 -2.66 7.94 -1.82
C CYS A 176 -3.43 6.61 -1.88
N GLY A 177 -4.39 6.38 -0.98
CA GLY A 177 -5.22 5.15 -0.99
C GLY A 177 -6.10 5.04 -2.23
N ALA A 178 -6.60 6.17 -2.75
CA ALA A 178 -7.36 6.19 -4.01
C ALA A 178 -6.46 5.88 -5.20
N ALA A 179 -5.26 6.47 -5.24
CA ALA A 179 -4.26 6.16 -6.26
C ALA A 179 -3.83 4.68 -6.22
N LEU A 180 -3.62 4.13 -5.02
CA LEU A 180 -3.26 2.73 -4.81
C LEU A 180 -4.33 1.76 -5.35
N ILE A 181 -5.59 1.96 -4.97
CA ILE A 181 -6.71 1.14 -5.47
C ILE A 181 -6.81 1.26 -7.00
N GLN A 182 -6.64 2.45 -7.55
CA GLN A 182 -6.66 2.66 -9.00
C GLN A 182 -5.55 1.88 -9.70
N GLY A 183 -4.30 1.94 -9.20
CA GLY A 183 -3.19 1.16 -9.75
C GLY A 183 -3.40 -0.36 -9.64
N ILE A 184 -4.01 -0.83 -8.55
CA ILE A 184 -4.36 -2.25 -8.39
C ILE A 184 -5.45 -2.67 -9.38
N LYS A 185 -6.45 -1.82 -9.64
CA LYS A 185 -7.48 -2.08 -10.67
C LYS A 185 -6.87 -2.16 -12.07
N GLU A 186 -5.97 -1.24 -12.42
CA GLU A 186 -5.24 -1.25 -13.69
C GLU A 186 -4.40 -2.52 -13.86
N TYR A 187 -3.72 -2.95 -12.79
CA TYR A 187 -3.02 -4.23 -12.76
C TYR A 187 -3.98 -5.42 -12.97
N GLY A 188 -5.14 -5.42 -12.31
CA GLY A 188 -6.17 -6.44 -12.48
C GLY A 188 -6.66 -6.53 -13.92
N GLN A 189 -7.01 -5.40 -14.54
CA GLN A 189 -7.43 -5.32 -15.93
C GLN A 189 -6.35 -5.90 -16.88
N ARG A 190 -5.10 -5.45 -16.73
CA ARG A 190 -3.98 -5.91 -17.56
C ARG A 190 -3.69 -7.40 -17.40
N THR A 191 -4.02 -7.98 -16.24
CA THR A 191 -3.81 -9.40 -15.95
C THR A 191 -5.08 -10.24 -15.99
N GLN A 192 -6.16 -9.69 -16.59
CA GLN A 192 -7.46 -10.31 -16.81
C GLN A 192 -8.14 -10.82 -15.52
N ARG A 193 -7.98 -10.08 -14.43
CA ARG A 193 -8.71 -10.33 -13.17
C ARG A 193 -10.08 -9.66 -13.25
N ARG A 194 -11.09 -10.40 -12.79
CA ARG A 194 -12.51 -10.05 -12.87
C ARG A 194 -13.01 -9.41 -11.59
N ALA A 195 -12.39 -9.74 -10.46
CA ALA A 195 -12.81 -9.26 -9.15
C ALA A 195 -11.64 -8.69 -8.33
N LEU A 196 -11.95 -7.69 -7.51
CA LEU A 196 -11.05 -7.14 -6.50
C LEU A 196 -11.75 -7.21 -5.14
N PHE A 197 -11.21 -8.01 -4.24
CA PHE A 197 -11.71 -8.22 -2.90
C PHE A 197 -10.82 -7.56 -1.85
N VAL A 198 -11.44 -7.21 -0.73
CA VAL A 198 -10.78 -6.71 0.47
C VAL A 198 -11.71 -7.01 1.64
N ASP A 199 -11.16 -7.36 2.80
CA ASP A 199 -11.89 -7.33 4.05
C ASP A 199 -11.41 -6.16 4.93
N GLY A 200 -12.26 -5.76 5.87
CA GLY A 200 -12.01 -4.60 6.70
C GLY A 200 -12.38 -4.88 8.13
N TRP A 201 -11.49 -4.53 9.04
CA TRP A 201 -11.77 -4.60 10.47
C TRP A 201 -13.00 -3.75 10.81
N ALA A 202 -14.00 -4.40 11.42
CA ALA A 202 -15.30 -3.77 11.70
C ALA A 202 -15.31 -2.92 12.99
N GLY A 203 -14.24 -2.99 13.80
CA GLY A 203 -14.13 -2.22 15.03
C GLY A 203 -14.09 -0.70 14.80
N ASN A 204 -14.10 0.08 15.89
CA ASN A 204 -14.20 1.54 15.85
C ASN A 204 -15.34 2.04 14.95
N ASP A 205 -16.55 1.53 15.20
CA ASP A 205 -17.80 1.89 14.51
C ASP A 205 -17.75 1.76 12.98
N LYS A 206 -16.98 0.80 12.46
CA LYS A 206 -16.82 0.56 11.02
C LYS A 206 -16.26 1.78 10.27
N LYS A 207 -15.53 2.68 10.93
CA LYS A 207 -14.97 3.89 10.29
C LYS A 207 -14.05 3.57 9.12
N LEU A 208 -13.28 2.48 9.21
CA LEU A 208 -12.44 1.99 8.11
C LEU A 208 -13.31 1.60 6.89
N ILE A 209 -14.39 0.87 7.12
CA ILE A 209 -15.33 0.46 6.06
C ILE A 209 -15.92 1.69 5.35
N ARG A 210 -16.24 2.77 6.09
CA ARG A 210 -16.75 4.02 5.49
C ARG A 210 -15.73 4.74 4.60
N LEU A 211 -14.43 4.59 4.86
CA LEU A 211 -13.37 5.17 4.03
C LEU A 211 -13.11 4.33 2.77
N VAL A 212 -13.17 3.00 2.91
CA VAL A 212 -12.82 2.06 1.84
C VAL A 212 -13.98 1.86 0.87
N CYS A 213 -15.22 1.66 1.34
CA CYS A 213 -16.37 1.34 0.49
C CYS A 213 -16.60 2.31 -0.69
N PRO A 214 -16.49 3.64 -0.54
CA PRO A 214 -16.68 4.57 -1.66
C PRO A 214 -15.66 4.36 -2.80
N LEU A 215 -14.43 3.94 -2.49
CA LEU A 215 -13.37 3.72 -3.48
C LEU A 215 -13.64 2.48 -4.36
N PHE A 216 -14.46 1.55 -3.88
CA PHE A 216 -14.87 0.36 -4.62
C PHE A 216 -16.17 0.59 -5.40
N HIS A 217 -17.10 1.41 -4.88
CA HIS A 217 -18.36 1.71 -5.56
C HIS A 217 -18.24 2.75 -6.68
N ALA A 218 -17.23 3.63 -6.64
CA ALA A 218 -17.10 4.74 -7.60
C ALA A 218 -16.70 4.33 -9.03
N ASN A 219 -16.34 3.06 -9.28
CA ASN A 219 -16.02 2.55 -10.61
C ASN A 219 -16.23 1.04 -10.63
N THR A 220 -17.46 0.61 -10.93
CA THR A 220 -17.72 -0.74 -11.44
C THR A 220 -16.97 -0.90 -12.76
N LEU A 221 -16.12 -1.92 -12.82
CA LEU A 221 -15.50 -2.39 -14.06
C LEU A 221 -16.60 -3.05 -14.89
N GLY A 222 -17.33 -2.26 -15.68
CA GLY A 222 -18.40 -2.79 -16.52
C GLY A 222 -19.49 -1.76 -16.75
N GLY A 223 -19.29 -0.93 -17.78
CA GLY A 223 -20.41 -0.36 -18.50
C GLY A 223 -21.13 -1.51 -19.23
N ALA A 224 -22.29 -1.90 -18.73
CA ALA A 224 -23.33 -2.50 -19.54
C ALA A 224 -24.45 -1.47 -19.61
N LYS A 225 -24.42 -0.66 -20.68
CA LYS A 225 -25.62 -0.06 -21.23
C LYS A 225 -25.90 -0.85 -22.49
N ASP A 226 -26.89 -1.72 -22.41
CA ASP A 226 -27.84 -1.96 -23.51
C ASP A 226 -29.21 -1.52 -23.00
#